data_AF-A0A942PRD5-F1
#
_entry.id   AF-A0A942PRD5-F1
#
_cell.length_a   1.000
_cell.length_b   1.000
_cell.length_c   1.000
_cell.angle_alpha   90.00
_cell.angle_beta   90.00
_cell.angle_gamma   90.00
#
_symmetry.space_group_name_H-M   'P 1'
#
loop_
_entity.id
_entity.type
_entity.pdbx_description
1 polymer ?
#
loop_
_entity_poly.entity_id
_entity_poly.type
_entity_poly.pdbx_seq_one_letter_code
_entity_poly.pdbx_strand_id
1 'polypeptide(L)'
;MPKLATTALVALIAALALSRTGMSALHVHLALAAGMLPLMVGAMLHFAPVLTRSGAARRSVAALPWLALLSGLTVVGAFAVPAWLIMGRNIAAGLALSAALAVLGWMTARSRAALSPAHPGLRWYQAALGCFALAMLSVLAMSLWPEHTLALKRFHLHLNTLGLIGLTAVGTLQVLLPTAVGEMDGQAATRLRRDLPLVLGGTLLIAGGAAWRTELAWLGMVLWLVPVVRMSAAWWRSYRPAVFSWHGAAPSLAGAAMGFLLILLLGPWHAGGGIVAADAAHGFIAAFLLPLVTGAVSQLLPLWLRPGVQDAWHTELRKALGRWSGLRAILLVGGGLALTLGNPAGWLAVAVGMALFVVQLPAIFTKK
;
A
#
# COMPACT_ATOMS: atom_id res chain seq x y z
N MET A 1 6.80 -3.31 14.82
CA MET A 1 5.67 -3.48 13.89
C MET A 1 4.31 -3.18 14.50
N PRO A 2 3.91 -3.71 15.68
CA PRO A 2 2.55 -3.50 16.20
C PRO A 2 2.15 -2.03 16.31
N LYS A 3 3.04 -1.18 16.86
CA LYS A 3 2.82 0.27 16.93
C LYS A 3 2.54 0.91 15.57
N LEU A 4 3.31 0.55 14.53
CA LEU A 4 3.13 1.10 13.18
C LEU A 4 1.80 0.65 12.56
N ALA A 5 1.38 -0.60 12.81
CA ALA A 5 0.09 -1.09 12.35
C ALA A 5 -1.07 -0.35 13.05
N THR A 6 -0.97 -0.14 14.37
CA THR A 6 -1.94 0.68 15.11
C THR A 6 -1.98 2.11 14.58
N THR A 7 -0.82 2.76 14.39
CA THR A 7 -0.74 4.11 13.82
C THR A 7 -1.39 4.17 12.44
N ALA A 8 -1.13 3.20 11.56
CA ALA A 8 -1.75 3.15 10.24
C ALA A 8 -3.27 3.00 10.31
N LEU A 9 -3.79 2.12 11.17
CA LEU A 9 -5.23 1.95 11.37
C LEU A 9 -5.89 3.23 11.89
N VAL A 10 -5.28 3.87 12.90
CA VAL A 10 -5.78 5.14 13.44
C VAL A 10 -5.77 6.23 12.36
N ALA A 11 -4.67 6.36 11.61
CA ALA A 11 -4.56 7.34 10.54
C ALA A 11 -5.58 7.11 9.41
N LEU A 12 -5.83 5.86 9.03
CA LEU A 12 -6.84 5.51 8.03
C LEU A 12 -8.26 5.84 8.52
N ILE A 13 -8.60 5.49 9.76
CA ILE A 13 -9.90 5.83 10.36
C ILE A 13 -10.07 7.35 10.46
N ALA A 14 -9.05 8.07 10.92
CA ALA A 14 -9.07 9.52 11.00
C ALA A 14 -9.18 10.17 9.61
N ALA A 15 -8.54 9.60 8.59
CA ALA A 15 -8.67 10.06 7.21
C ALA A 15 -10.10 9.86 6.66
N LEU A 16 -10.77 8.75 7.01
CA LEU A 16 -12.18 8.54 6.65
C LEU A 16 -13.13 9.54 7.35
N ALA A 17 -12.78 10.01 8.54
CA ALA A 17 -13.53 11.07 9.21
C ALA A 17 -13.29 12.43 8.55
N LEU A 18 -12.03 12.73 8.22
CA LEU A 18 -11.61 14.00 7.61
C LEU A 18 -12.03 14.15 6.15
N SER A 19 -12.26 13.06 5.41
CA SER A 19 -12.71 13.15 4.01
C SER A 19 -14.00 13.93 3.83
N ARG A 20 -14.81 14.06 4.90
CA ARG A 20 -16.07 14.82 4.91
C ARG A 20 -15.91 16.32 5.10
N THR A 21 -14.72 16.82 5.43
CA THR A 21 -14.49 18.24 5.76
C THR A 21 -14.07 19.08 4.56
N GLY A 22 -14.01 18.51 3.35
CA GLY A 22 -13.54 19.18 2.13
C GLY A 22 -12.01 19.35 2.06
N MET A 23 -11.27 18.98 3.11
CA MET A 23 -9.80 19.05 3.15
C MET A 23 -9.16 17.85 2.43
N SER A 24 -9.30 17.81 1.11
CA SER A 24 -8.90 16.67 0.27
C SER A 24 -7.42 16.28 0.43
N ALA A 25 -6.52 17.26 0.38
CA ALA A 25 -5.08 16.99 0.53
C ALA A 25 -4.73 16.46 1.92
N LEU A 26 -5.33 17.02 2.98
CA LEU A 26 -5.01 16.66 4.37
C LEU A 26 -5.35 15.20 4.66
N HIS A 27 -6.57 14.76 4.33
CA HIS A 27 -6.99 13.39 4.65
C HIS A 27 -6.22 12.35 3.82
N VAL A 28 -5.93 12.64 2.55
CA VAL A 28 -5.14 11.73 1.69
C VAL A 28 -3.72 11.59 2.25
N HIS A 29 -3.08 12.68 2.67
CA HIS A 29 -1.73 12.60 3.24
C HIS A 29 -1.73 11.96 4.64
N LEU A 30 -2.80 12.14 5.43
CA LEU A 30 -2.95 11.41 6.69
C LEU A 30 -2.99 9.90 6.45
N ALA A 31 -3.82 9.43 5.51
CA ALA A 31 -3.90 8.03 5.14
C ALA A 31 -2.58 7.49 4.58
N LEU A 32 -2.02 8.18 3.56
CA LEU A 32 -0.91 7.64 2.77
C LEU A 32 0.47 7.93 3.39
N ALA A 33 0.71 9.16 3.84
CA ALA A 33 2.03 9.59 4.31
C ALA A 33 2.23 9.31 5.81
N ALA A 34 1.26 9.63 6.66
CA ALA A 34 1.37 9.35 8.09
C ALA A 34 0.96 7.92 8.46
N GLY A 35 0.02 7.32 7.73
CA GLY A 35 -0.43 5.94 7.96
C GLY A 35 0.39 4.90 7.19
N MET A 36 0.22 4.85 5.87
CA MET A 36 0.72 3.75 5.04
C MET A 36 2.24 3.74 4.89
N LEU A 37 2.87 4.88 4.59
CA LEU A 37 4.31 4.96 4.36
C LEU A 37 5.14 4.36 5.51
N PRO A 38 4.98 4.75 6.79
CA PRO A 38 5.76 4.16 7.87
C PRO A 38 5.46 2.68 8.09
N LEU A 39 4.20 2.24 7.91
CA LEU A 39 3.85 0.82 7.94
C LEU A 39 4.55 0.04 6.83
N MET A 40 4.60 0.56 5.61
CA MET A 40 5.24 -0.06 4.46
C MET A 40 6.75 -0.15 4.63
N VAL A 41 7.40 0.96 5.05
CA VAL A 41 8.84 0.95 5.37
C VAL A 41 9.12 -0.08 6.46
N GLY A 42 8.28 -0.14 7.50
CA GLY A 42 8.37 -1.18 8.52
C GLY A 42 8.26 -2.59 7.94
N ALA A 43 7.24 -2.86 7.13
CA ALA A 43 7.03 -4.16 6.49
C ALA A 43 8.20 -4.55 5.59
N MET A 44 8.75 -3.62 4.79
CA MET A 44 9.94 -3.86 3.98
C MET A 44 11.15 -4.26 4.84
N LEU A 45 11.39 -3.57 5.95
CA LEU A 45 12.47 -3.90 6.88
C LEU A 45 12.25 -5.25 7.58
N HIS A 46 11.01 -5.64 7.82
CA HIS A 46 10.66 -6.95 8.38
C HIS A 46 10.88 -8.09 7.38
N PHE A 47 10.50 -7.88 6.11
CA PHE A 47 10.56 -8.92 5.09
C PHE A 47 11.92 -9.02 4.38
N ALA A 48 12.66 -7.92 4.23
CA ALA A 48 13.95 -7.94 3.54
C ALA A 48 14.94 -8.98 4.11
N PRO A 49 15.04 -9.19 5.44
CA PRO A 49 15.87 -10.27 6.01
C PRO A 49 15.46 -11.67 5.57
N VAL A 50 14.16 -11.93 5.47
CA VAL A 50 13.61 -13.21 4.99
C VAL A 50 13.94 -13.40 3.51
N LEU A 51 13.73 -12.37 2.70
CA LEU A 51 13.99 -12.39 1.26
C LEU A 51 15.48 -12.54 0.90
N THR A 52 16.37 -12.18 1.83
CA THR A 52 17.83 -12.26 1.67
C THR A 52 18.46 -13.34 2.55
N ARG A 53 17.66 -14.15 3.25
CA ARG A 53 18.11 -15.23 4.16
C ARG A 53 19.23 -14.79 5.10
N SER A 54 19.02 -13.71 5.84
CA SER A 54 20.06 -13.12 6.70
C SER A 54 19.48 -12.54 8.01
N GLY A 55 20.34 -12.17 8.97
CA GLY A 55 19.93 -11.71 10.31
C GLY A 55 19.26 -10.32 10.37
N ALA A 56 18.54 -10.01 11.44
CA ALA A 56 17.71 -8.80 11.55
C ALA A 56 18.44 -7.46 11.25
N ALA A 57 17.65 -6.42 10.94
CA ALA A 57 18.16 -5.07 10.74
C ALA A 57 18.81 -4.50 12.02
N ARG A 58 19.91 -3.75 11.86
CA ARG A 58 20.54 -3.02 12.98
C ARG A 58 19.59 -1.93 13.50
N ARG A 59 19.78 -1.50 14.75
CA ARG A 59 18.90 -0.52 15.43
C ARG A 59 18.72 0.79 14.65
N SER A 60 19.77 1.31 14.02
CA SER A 60 19.70 2.53 13.20
C SER A 60 18.75 2.39 12.01
N VAL A 61 18.79 1.25 11.32
CA VAL A 61 17.89 0.95 10.20
C VAL A 61 16.46 0.73 10.69
N ALA A 62 16.30 0.08 11.86
CA ALA A 62 14.99 -0.14 12.47
C ALA A 62 14.28 1.17 12.88
N ALA A 63 14.99 2.30 12.92
CA ALA A 63 14.41 3.62 13.20
C ALA A 63 13.81 4.31 11.96
N LEU A 64 14.15 3.88 10.74
CA LEU A 64 13.69 4.52 9.48
C LEU A 64 12.16 4.60 9.31
N PRO A 65 11.33 3.64 9.79
CA PRO A 65 9.88 3.81 9.78
C PRO A 65 9.40 5.02 10.58
N TRP A 66 10.11 5.39 11.66
CA TRP A 66 9.76 6.56 12.46
C TRP A 66 10.16 7.87 11.79
N LEU A 67 11.27 7.88 11.05
CA LEU A 67 11.62 9.00 10.18
C LEU A 67 10.55 9.21 9.09
N ALA A 68 10.04 8.11 8.53
CA ALA A 68 8.94 8.15 7.56
C ALA A 68 7.62 8.65 8.19
N LEU A 69 7.31 8.25 9.43
CA LEU A 69 6.17 8.80 10.18
C LEU A 69 6.34 10.29 10.44
N LEU A 70 7.53 10.73 10.86
CA LEU A 70 7.84 12.13 11.09
C LEU A 70 7.58 12.95 9.81
N SER A 71 8.10 12.50 8.66
CA SER A 71 7.80 13.10 7.36
C SER A 71 6.29 13.19 7.07
N GLY A 72 5.55 12.10 7.31
CA GLY A 72 4.09 12.07 7.14
C GLY A 72 3.36 13.08 8.02
N LEU A 73 3.72 13.18 9.30
CA LEU A 73 3.14 14.16 10.22
C LEU A 73 3.52 15.60 9.86
N THR A 74 4.75 15.83 9.39
CA THR A 74 5.21 17.14 8.89
C THR A 74 4.35 17.60 7.73
N VAL A 75 4.11 16.76 6.71
CA VAL A 75 3.30 17.18 5.55
C VAL A 75 1.82 17.36 5.91
N VAL A 76 1.27 16.54 6.81
CA VAL A 76 -0.09 16.71 7.33
C VAL A 76 -0.23 18.05 8.06
N GLY A 77 0.72 18.39 8.94
CA GLY A 77 0.76 19.69 9.62
C GLY A 77 0.88 20.85 8.63
N ALA A 78 1.67 20.69 7.56
CA ALA A 78 1.83 21.70 6.51
C ALA A 78 0.51 22.00 5.78
N PHE A 79 -0.33 20.99 5.55
CA PHE A 79 -1.66 21.19 4.97
C PHE A 79 -2.68 21.79 5.95
N ALA A 80 -2.46 21.63 7.26
CA ALA A 80 -3.32 22.23 8.27
C ALA A 80 -3.02 23.72 8.51
N VAL A 81 -1.79 24.18 8.20
CA VAL A 81 -1.33 25.55 8.46
C VAL A 81 -0.81 26.18 7.17
N PRO A 82 -1.62 26.99 6.45
CA PRO A 82 -1.25 27.53 5.13
C PRO A 82 0.09 28.28 5.09
N ALA A 83 0.42 29.03 6.15
CA ALA A 83 1.67 29.79 6.25
C ALA A 83 2.92 28.90 6.22
N TRP A 84 2.80 27.63 6.58
CA TRP A 84 3.91 26.67 6.63
C TRP A 84 3.92 25.70 5.44
N LEU A 85 2.99 25.83 4.50
CA LEU A 85 2.75 24.83 3.47
C LEU A 85 4.00 24.51 2.64
N ILE A 86 4.68 25.52 2.10
CA ILE A 86 5.83 25.32 1.20
C ILE A 86 7.02 24.73 1.98
N MET A 87 7.36 25.34 3.11
CA MET A 87 8.49 24.90 3.94
C MET A 87 8.26 23.49 4.51
N GLY A 88 7.09 23.26 5.12
CA GLY A 88 6.74 21.96 5.69
C GLY A 88 6.67 20.85 4.66
N ARG A 89 6.12 21.12 3.46
CA ARG A 89 6.12 20.17 2.35
C ARG A 89 7.55 19.79 1.93
N ASN A 90 8.45 20.76 1.78
CA ASN A 90 9.82 20.51 1.33
C ASN A 90 10.64 19.76 2.40
N ILE A 91 10.48 20.13 3.68
CA ILE A 91 11.08 19.39 4.80
C ILE A 91 10.58 17.94 4.80
N ALA A 92 9.26 17.74 4.69
CA ALA A 92 8.68 16.41 4.65
C ALA A 92 9.23 15.57 3.49
N ALA A 93 9.31 16.15 2.29
CA ALA A 93 9.88 15.48 1.12
C ALA A 93 11.36 15.11 1.31
N GLY A 94 12.16 15.99 1.92
CA GLY A 94 13.57 15.71 2.23
C GLY A 94 13.73 14.57 3.25
N LEU A 95 12.90 14.55 4.30
CA LEU A 95 12.89 13.47 5.31
C LEU A 95 12.47 12.13 4.69
N ALA A 96 11.41 12.13 3.87
CA ALA A 96 10.93 10.95 3.16
C ALA A 96 11.97 10.41 2.17
N LEU A 97 12.60 11.29 1.39
CA LEU A 97 13.66 10.92 0.45
C LEU A 97 14.85 10.30 1.18
N SER A 98 15.27 10.89 2.29
CA SER A 98 16.37 10.37 3.12
C SER A 98 16.05 8.98 3.66
N ALA A 99 14.83 8.77 4.19
CA ALA A 99 14.38 7.47 4.64
C ALA A 99 14.39 6.44 3.49
N ALA A 100 13.85 6.82 2.33
CA ALA A 100 13.78 5.96 1.15
C ALA A 100 15.16 5.50 0.67
N LEU A 101 16.10 6.43 0.52
CA LEU A 101 17.47 6.15 0.08
C LEU A 101 18.23 5.30 1.11
N ALA A 102 18.03 5.56 2.40
CA ALA A 102 18.64 4.75 3.46
C ALA A 102 18.14 3.30 3.43
N VAL A 103 16.83 3.08 3.30
CA VAL A 103 16.25 1.73 3.17
C VAL A 103 16.74 1.05 1.89
N LEU A 104 16.72 1.76 0.76
CA LEU A 104 17.15 1.24 -0.54
C LEU A 104 18.63 0.84 -0.53
N GLY A 105 19.50 1.70 0.01
CA GLY A 105 20.92 1.44 0.17
C GLY A 105 21.17 0.24 1.08
N TRP A 106 20.49 0.16 2.22
CA TRP A 106 20.57 -0.97 3.13
C TRP A 106 20.14 -2.29 2.47
N MET A 107 19.00 -2.31 1.79
CA MET A 107 18.50 -3.50 1.07
C MET A 107 19.45 -3.94 -0.04
N THR A 108 20.05 -2.98 -0.75
CA THR A 108 20.98 -3.26 -1.85
C THR A 108 22.29 -3.83 -1.34
N ALA A 109 22.89 -3.22 -0.32
CA ALA A 109 24.10 -3.74 0.33
C ALA A 109 23.87 -5.17 0.84
N ARG A 110 22.71 -5.40 1.45
CA ARG A 110 22.31 -6.71 1.96
C ARG A 110 22.09 -7.75 0.86
N SER A 111 21.45 -7.37 -0.25
CA SER A 111 21.27 -8.26 -1.39
C SER A 111 22.60 -8.73 -1.98
N ARG A 112 23.61 -7.86 -1.99
CA ARG A 112 24.96 -8.18 -2.49
C ARG A 112 25.73 -9.10 -1.53
N ALA A 113 25.44 -9.01 -0.23
CA ALA A 113 26.06 -9.84 0.80
C ALA A 113 25.33 -11.18 1.03
N ALA A 114 24.24 -11.46 0.31
CA ALA A 114 23.47 -12.69 0.49
C ALA A 114 24.24 -13.91 -0.09
N LEU A 115 24.26 -15.03 0.64
CA LEU A 115 24.95 -16.27 0.26
C LEU A 115 24.42 -16.90 -1.05
N SER A 116 23.22 -16.54 -1.46
CA SER A 116 22.56 -17.00 -2.68
C SER A 116 21.66 -15.89 -3.20
N PRO A 117 21.27 -15.91 -4.50
CA PRO A 117 20.45 -14.86 -5.09
C PRO A 117 19.21 -14.54 -4.23
N ALA A 118 19.04 -13.27 -3.89
CA ALA A 118 17.91 -12.82 -3.09
C ALA A 118 16.59 -13.17 -3.78
N HIS A 119 15.55 -13.39 -2.99
CA HIS A 119 14.22 -13.64 -3.52
C HIS A 119 13.77 -12.44 -4.38
N PRO A 120 13.16 -12.68 -5.57
CA PRO A 120 12.78 -11.61 -6.52
C PRO A 120 11.89 -10.51 -5.94
N GLY A 121 11.11 -10.81 -4.91
CA GLY A 121 10.32 -9.81 -4.18
C GLY A 121 11.15 -8.65 -3.61
N LEU A 122 12.43 -8.84 -3.34
CA LEU A 122 13.31 -7.75 -2.88
C LEU A 122 13.44 -6.66 -3.96
N ARG A 123 13.53 -7.05 -5.24
CA ARG A 123 13.63 -6.11 -6.36
C ARG A 123 12.36 -5.29 -6.55
N TRP A 124 11.19 -5.83 -6.17
CA TRP A 124 9.93 -5.08 -6.17
C TRP A 124 9.95 -3.97 -5.12
N TYR A 125 10.42 -4.25 -3.91
CA TYR A 125 10.60 -3.23 -2.87
C TYR A 125 11.64 -2.17 -3.28
N GLN A 126 12.75 -2.58 -3.90
CA GLN A 126 13.75 -1.64 -4.42
C GLN A 126 13.17 -0.73 -5.51
N ALA A 127 12.40 -1.29 -6.44
CA ALA A 127 11.71 -0.52 -7.48
C ALA A 127 10.68 0.45 -6.88
N ALA A 128 9.89 0.00 -5.90
CA ALA A 128 8.93 0.83 -5.17
C ALA A 128 9.62 2.03 -4.48
N LEU A 129 10.75 1.79 -3.80
CA LEU A 129 11.55 2.84 -3.17
C LEU A 129 12.19 3.79 -4.20
N GLY A 130 12.61 3.27 -5.36
CA GLY A 130 13.09 4.10 -6.48
C GLY A 130 12.01 5.03 -7.01
N CYS A 131 10.80 4.52 -7.27
CA CYS A 131 9.64 5.33 -7.62
C CYS A 131 9.31 6.36 -6.54
N PHE A 132 9.36 5.97 -5.27
CA PHE A 132 9.11 6.89 -4.16
C PHE A 132 10.15 8.02 -4.09
N ALA A 133 11.44 7.70 -4.29
CA ALA A 133 12.50 8.70 -4.34
C ALA A 133 12.28 9.71 -5.47
N LEU A 134 11.94 9.24 -6.68
CA LEU A 134 11.56 10.11 -7.80
C LEU A 134 10.33 10.97 -7.47
N ALA A 135 9.35 10.42 -6.76
CA ALA A 135 8.17 11.16 -6.33
C ALA A 135 8.52 12.28 -5.32
N MET A 136 9.46 12.06 -4.40
CA MET A 136 9.91 13.10 -3.47
C MET A 136 10.76 14.15 -4.16
N LEU A 137 11.63 13.74 -5.09
CA LEU A 137 12.40 14.67 -5.93
C LEU A 137 11.48 15.59 -6.72
N SER A 138 10.36 15.07 -7.26
CA SER A 138 9.37 15.90 -7.95
C SER A 138 8.71 16.94 -7.03
N VAL A 139 8.51 16.65 -5.75
CA VAL A 139 7.99 17.63 -4.77
C VAL A 139 8.99 18.74 -4.50
N LEU A 140 10.27 18.39 -4.34
CA LEU A 140 11.33 19.38 -4.17
C LEU A 140 11.48 20.26 -5.43
N ALA A 141 11.37 19.64 -6.60
CA ALA A 141 11.42 20.29 -7.90
C ALA A 141 10.29 21.30 -8.14
N MET A 142 9.10 21.13 -7.53
CA MET A 142 8.00 22.11 -7.63
C MET A 142 8.38 23.50 -7.11
N SER A 143 9.34 23.59 -6.18
CA SER A 143 9.85 24.88 -5.71
C SER A 143 10.85 25.53 -6.65
N LEU A 144 11.44 24.76 -7.57
CA LEU A 144 12.44 25.23 -8.53
C LEU A 144 11.83 25.54 -9.90
N TRP A 145 10.77 24.82 -10.28
CA TRP A 145 10.05 24.98 -11.57
C TRP A 145 8.55 25.18 -11.35
N PRO A 146 8.11 26.37 -10.91
CA PRO A 146 6.70 26.66 -10.66
C PRO A 146 5.80 26.36 -11.86
N GLU A 147 6.27 26.60 -13.08
CA GLU A 147 5.59 26.35 -14.35
C GLU A 147 5.23 24.88 -14.55
N HIS A 148 6.00 23.95 -13.95
CA HIS A 148 5.76 22.52 -14.04
C HIS A 148 5.06 21.93 -12.79
N THR A 149 4.62 22.76 -11.84
CA THR A 149 4.06 22.30 -10.55
C THR A 149 2.92 21.30 -10.73
N LEU A 150 1.98 21.56 -11.63
CA LEU A 150 0.84 20.67 -11.83
C LEU A 150 1.26 19.32 -12.43
N ALA A 151 2.15 19.33 -13.41
CA ALA A 151 2.70 18.11 -14.01
C ALA A 151 3.47 17.29 -12.98
N LEU A 152 4.35 17.92 -12.20
CA LEU A 152 5.09 17.29 -11.12
C LEU A 152 4.17 16.74 -10.03
N LYS A 153 3.04 17.41 -9.75
CA LYS A 153 2.05 16.94 -8.76
C LYS A 153 1.37 15.65 -9.22
N ARG A 154 1.02 15.57 -10.50
CA ARG A 154 0.47 14.35 -11.11
C ARG A 154 1.51 13.22 -11.12
N PHE A 155 2.74 13.53 -11.51
CA PHE A 155 3.87 12.60 -11.50
C PHE A 155 4.09 12.01 -10.10
N HIS A 156 4.21 12.88 -9.09
CA HIS A 156 4.29 12.53 -7.68
C HIS A 156 3.16 11.59 -7.25
N LEU A 157 1.91 11.95 -7.56
CA LEU A 157 0.73 11.20 -7.14
C LEU A 157 0.74 9.76 -7.69
N HIS A 158 1.02 9.59 -8.98
CA HIS A 158 1.03 8.27 -9.61
C HIS A 158 2.24 7.43 -9.21
N LEU A 159 3.41 8.05 -9.02
CA LEU A 159 4.56 7.34 -8.46
C LEU A 159 4.33 6.88 -7.02
N ASN A 160 3.57 7.62 -6.20
CA ASN A 160 3.22 7.15 -4.85
C ASN A 160 2.17 6.04 -4.89
N THR A 161 1.09 6.20 -5.67
CA THR A 161 -0.04 5.26 -5.67
C THR A 161 0.27 3.95 -6.40
N LEU A 162 0.91 3.99 -7.56
CA LEU A 162 1.26 2.80 -8.34
C LEU A 162 2.69 2.34 -8.07
N GLY A 163 3.63 3.29 -7.96
CA GLY A 163 5.04 2.97 -7.72
C GLY A 163 5.29 2.51 -6.29
N LEU A 164 5.19 3.39 -5.30
CA LEU A 164 5.42 2.99 -3.91
C LEU A 164 4.39 1.95 -3.46
N ILE A 165 3.10 2.31 -3.47
CA ILE A 165 2.03 1.48 -2.92
C ILE A 165 1.76 0.27 -3.81
N GLY A 166 1.48 0.48 -5.11
CA GLY A 166 1.15 -0.60 -6.04
C GLY A 166 2.22 -1.69 -6.15
N LEU A 167 3.48 -1.32 -6.43
CA LEU A 167 4.57 -2.31 -6.53
C LEU A 167 4.76 -3.05 -5.21
N THR A 168 4.80 -2.34 -4.07
CA THR A 168 4.96 -3.00 -2.76
C THR A 168 3.81 -3.96 -2.50
N ALA A 169 2.57 -3.52 -2.65
CA ALA A 169 1.38 -4.31 -2.35
C ALA A 169 1.27 -5.53 -3.27
N VAL A 170 1.34 -5.36 -4.59
CA VAL A 170 1.23 -6.48 -5.54
C VAL A 170 2.41 -7.45 -5.37
N GLY A 171 3.62 -6.93 -5.15
CA GLY A 171 4.79 -7.76 -4.85
C GLY A 171 4.61 -8.60 -3.58
N THR A 172 4.09 -8.00 -2.50
CA THR A 172 3.82 -8.69 -1.23
C THR A 172 2.65 -9.65 -1.34
N LEU A 173 1.57 -9.28 -2.04
CA LEU A 173 0.37 -10.09 -2.19
C LEU A 173 0.68 -11.46 -2.80
N GLN A 174 1.60 -11.53 -3.78
CA GLN A 174 2.01 -12.79 -4.41
C GLN A 174 2.56 -13.83 -3.42
N VAL A 175 3.08 -13.40 -2.26
CA VAL A 175 3.57 -14.30 -1.21
C VAL A 175 2.63 -14.34 0.00
N LEU A 176 1.96 -13.22 0.31
CA LEU A 176 1.15 -13.08 1.50
C LEU A 176 -0.17 -13.87 1.41
N LEU A 177 -0.84 -13.88 0.25
CA LEU A 177 -2.07 -14.64 0.10
C LEU A 177 -1.83 -16.16 0.24
N PRO A 178 -0.86 -16.78 -0.47
CA PRO A 178 -0.52 -18.19 -0.23
C PRO A 178 -0.16 -18.47 1.24
N THR A 179 0.62 -17.58 1.87
CA THR A 179 0.97 -17.68 3.29
C THR A 179 -0.26 -17.65 4.20
N ALA A 180 -1.27 -16.85 3.86
CA ALA A 180 -2.53 -16.78 4.60
C ALA A 180 -3.39 -18.04 4.44
N VAL A 181 -3.26 -18.75 3.32
CA VAL A 181 -3.90 -20.05 3.08
C VAL A 181 -3.13 -21.20 3.77
N GLY A 182 -1.86 -20.97 4.12
CA GLY A 182 -0.98 -22.00 4.69
C GLY A 182 -0.23 -22.81 3.63
N GLU A 183 -0.17 -22.29 2.40
CA GLU A 183 0.48 -22.95 1.26
C GLU A 183 1.67 -22.14 0.73
N MET A 184 2.56 -22.82 0.01
CA MET A 184 3.66 -22.17 -0.72
C MET A 184 3.36 -22.12 -2.21
N ASP A 185 3.42 -20.92 -2.81
CA ASP A 185 3.29 -20.76 -4.25
C ASP A 185 4.65 -20.94 -4.95
N GLY A 186 4.88 -22.13 -5.49
CA GLY A 186 6.13 -22.47 -6.20
C GLY A 186 6.43 -21.60 -7.43
N GLN A 187 5.44 -20.89 -7.97
CA GLN A 187 5.59 -20.04 -9.16
C GLN A 187 5.68 -18.54 -8.84
N ALA A 188 5.47 -18.12 -7.58
CA ALA A 188 5.48 -16.71 -7.18
C ALA A 188 6.81 -16.02 -7.52
N ALA A 189 7.95 -16.65 -7.23
CA ALA A 189 9.27 -16.09 -7.54
C ALA A 189 9.46 -15.87 -9.06
N THR A 190 9.01 -16.82 -9.88
CA THR A 190 9.11 -16.74 -11.34
C THR A 190 8.21 -15.62 -11.89
N ARG A 191 6.97 -15.52 -11.41
CA ARG A 191 6.07 -14.42 -11.79
C ARG A 191 6.64 -13.07 -11.39
N LEU A 192 7.11 -12.92 -10.14
CA LEU A 192 7.74 -11.69 -9.66
C LEU A 192 8.93 -11.25 -10.52
N ARG A 193 9.80 -12.17 -10.97
CA ARG A 193 10.91 -11.81 -11.88
C ARG A 193 10.41 -11.31 -13.23
N ARG A 194 9.50 -12.07 -13.84
CA ARG A 194 8.98 -11.79 -15.18
C ARG A 194 8.17 -10.52 -15.23
N ASP A 195 7.39 -10.26 -14.19
CA ASP A 195 6.37 -9.22 -14.21
C ASP A 195 6.92 -7.86 -13.73
N LEU A 196 8.06 -7.81 -13.03
CA LEU A 196 8.66 -6.56 -12.52
C LEU A 196 8.92 -5.50 -13.62
N PRO A 197 9.55 -5.82 -14.76
CA PRO A 197 9.77 -4.84 -15.82
C PRO A 197 8.46 -4.25 -16.35
N LEU A 198 7.39 -5.05 -16.42
CA LEU A 198 6.08 -4.63 -16.89
C LEU A 198 5.44 -3.64 -15.92
N VAL A 199 5.36 -3.96 -14.63
CA VAL A 199 4.76 -3.05 -13.64
C VAL A 199 5.60 -1.79 -13.42
N LEU A 200 6.92 -1.87 -13.49
CA LEU A 200 7.80 -0.71 -13.34
C LEU A 200 7.68 0.21 -14.56
N GLY A 201 7.80 -0.34 -15.76
CA GLY A 201 7.59 0.41 -17.00
C GLY A 201 6.19 1.01 -17.07
N GLY A 202 5.17 0.23 -16.71
CA GLY A 202 3.79 0.69 -16.65
C GLY A 202 3.56 1.82 -15.66
N THR A 203 4.19 1.75 -14.48
CA THR A 203 4.17 2.83 -13.48
C THR A 203 4.78 4.11 -14.02
N LEU A 204 5.97 4.03 -14.64
CA LEU A 204 6.67 5.20 -15.17
C LEU A 204 5.90 5.82 -16.35
N LEU A 205 5.31 4.99 -17.21
CA LEU A 205 4.46 5.45 -18.32
C LEU A 205 3.17 6.10 -17.83
N ILE A 206 2.50 5.56 -16.81
CA ILE A 206 1.32 6.21 -16.20
C ILE A 206 1.71 7.53 -15.55
N ALA A 207 2.77 7.54 -14.73
CA ALA A 207 3.17 8.76 -14.03
C ALA A 207 3.61 9.86 -15.01
N GLY A 208 4.48 9.53 -15.96
CA GLY A 208 4.92 10.47 -17.00
C GLY A 208 3.79 10.87 -17.93
N GLY A 209 2.90 9.92 -18.27
CA GLY A 209 1.76 10.19 -19.12
C GLY A 209 0.75 11.14 -18.49
N ALA A 210 0.39 10.91 -17.22
CA ALA A 210 -0.48 11.82 -16.48
C ALA A 210 0.13 13.23 -16.31
N ALA A 211 1.45 13.33 -16.26
CA ALA A 211 2.15 14.60 -16.10
C ALA A 211 2.28 15.38 -17.42
N TRP A 212 2.59 14.71 -18.54
CA TRP A 212 2.95 15.39 -19.79
C TRP A 212 2.26 14.85 -21.06
N ARG A 213 1.87 13.58 -21.14
CA ARG A 213 1.41 12.90 -22.37
C ARG A 213 0.39 11.79 -22.07
N THR A 214 -0.89 12.11 -22.02
CA THR A 214 -1.94 11.17 -21.55
C THR A 214 -1.96 9.84 -22.30
N GLU A 215 -1.53 9.80 -23.56
CA GLU A 215 -1.44 8.61 -24.40
C GLU A 215 -0.54 7.52 -23.78
N LEU A 216 0.56 7.93 -23.13
CA LEU A 216 1.48 6.99 -22.47
C LEU A 216 0.83 6.29 -21.28
N ALA A 217 -0.15 6.93 -20.62
CA ALA A 217 -0.81 6.34 -19.47
C ALA A 217 -1.66 5.11 -19.86
N TRP A 218 -2.21 5.08 -21.07
CA TRP A 218 -2.92 3.92 -21.60
C TRP A 218 -2.00 2.71 -21.79
N LEU A 219 -0.83 2.93 -22.41
CA LEU A 219 0.16 1.88 -22.54
C LEU A 219 0.60 1.37 -21.16
N GLY A 220 0.85 2.28 -20.23
CA GLY A 220 1.24 1.90 -18.88
C GLY A 220 0.16 1.12 -18.12
N MET A 221 -1.12 1.42 -18.34
CA MET A 221 -2.25 0.64 -17.81
C MET A 221 -2.24 -0.78 -18.34
N VAL A 222 -2.06 -0.98 -19.65
CA VAL A 222 -1.99 -2.31 -20.27
C VAL A 222 -0.84 -3.13 -19.67
N LEU A 223 0.33 -2.52 -19.49
CA LEU A 223 1.48 -3.18 -18.85
C LEU A 223 1.20 -3.59 -17.40
N TRP A 224 0.42 -2.81 -16.66
CA TRP A 224 0.00 -3.14 -15.29
C TRP A 224 -1.05 -4.25 -15.23
N LEU A 225 -1.98 -4.30 -16.19
CA LEU A 225 -3.05 -5.31 -16.21
C LEU A 225 -2.49 -6.72 -16.34
N VAL A 226 -1.44 -6.91 -17.15
CA VAL A 226 -0.87 -8.23 -17.43
C VAL A 226 -0.43 -8.96 -16.14
N PRO A 227 0.44 -8.39 -15.27
CA PRO A 227 0.80 -8.98 -13.98
C PRO A 227 -0.37 -9.21 -13.03
N VAL A 228 -1.30 -8.26 -12.91
CA VAL A 228 -2.43 -8.35 -11.97
C VAL A 228 -3.38 -9.48 -12.38
N VAL A 229 -3.67 -9.62 -13.67
CA VAL A 229 -4.49 -10.71 -14.22
C VAL A 229 -3.77 -12.05 -14.06
N ARG A 230 -2.46 -12.13 -14.33
CA ARG A 230 -1.67 -13.36 -14.14
C ARG A 230 -1.67 -13.83 -12.69
N MET A 231 -1.48 -12.91 -11.74
CA MET A 231 -1.56 -13.20 -10.31
C MET A 231 -2.95 -13.70 -9.93
N SER A 232 -4.00 -12.97 -10.35
CA SER A 232 -5.39 -13.31 -10.04
C SER A 232 -5.80 -14.67 -10.62
N ALA A 233 -5.36 -14.98 -11.84
CA ALA A 233 -5.60 -16.27 -12.48
C ALA A 233 -4.89 -17.42 -11.76
N ALA A 234 -3.67 -17.20 -11.25
CA ALA A 234 -2.98 -18.20 -10.43
C ALA A 234 -3.76 -18.47 -9.14
N TRP A 235 -4.23 -17.41 -8.46
CA TRP A 235 -5.02 -17.57 -7.24
C TRP A 235 -6.38 -18.22 -7.46
N TRP A 236 -7.04 -17.92 -8.58
CA TRP A 236 -8.28 -18.57 -8.96
C TRP A 236 -8.09 -20.09 -9.12
N ARG A 237 -6.97 -20.53 -9.70
CA ARG A 237 -6.69 -21.95 -9.89
C ARG A 237 -6.33 -22.65 -8.59
N SER A 238 -5.51 -22.03 -7.74
CA SER A 238 -4.92 -22.68 -6.57
C SER A 238 -5.67 -22.42 -5.26
N TYR A 239 -6.32 -21.26 -5.11
CA TYR A 239 -6.82 -20.77 -3.81
C TYR A 239 -8.28 -20.33 -3.84
N ARG A 240 -9.07 -20.72 -4.87
CA ARG A 240 -10.48 -20.30 -5.00
C ARG A 240 -11.31 -20.43 -3.71
N PRO A 241 -11.26 -21.54 -2.93
CA PRO A 241 -12.16 -21.67 -1.79
C PRO A 241 -11.80 -20.69 -0.68
N ALA A 242 -10.50 -20.43 -0.50
CA ALA A 242 -10.00 -19.47 0.48
C ALA A 242 -10.28 -18.02 0.07
N VAL A 243 -10.18 -17.72 -1.23
CA VAL A 243 -10.48 -16.38 -1.79
C VAL A 243 -11.95 -16.01 -1.59
N PHE A 244 -12.87 -16.95 -1.79
CA PHE A 244 -14.31 -16.72 -1.64
C PHE A 244 -14.87 -17.10 -0.26
N SER A 245 -14.01 -17.36 0.71
CA SER A 245 -14.43 -17.64 2.09
C SER A 245 -15.04 -16.41 2.75
N TRP A 246 -15.95 -16.62 3.70
CA TRP A 246 -16.44 -15.56 4.58
C TRP A 246 -15.42 -15.14 5.64
N HIS A 247 -14.44 -16.00 5.92
CA HIS A 247 -13.48 -15.85 7.02
C HIS A 247 -12.03 -16.09 6.58
N GLY A 248 -11.09 -15.64 7.41
CA GLY A 248 -9.65 -15.76 7.19
C GLY A 248 -9.06 -14.49 6.56
N ALA A 249 -7.75 -14.39 6.40
CA ALA A 249 -7.15 -13.20 5.79
C ALA A 249 -7.29 -13.16 4.26
N ALA A 250 -7.36 -14.32 3.60
CA ALA A 250 -7.37 -14.44 2.14
C ALA A 250 -8.47 -13.65 1.42
N PRO A 251 -9.75 -13.63 1.86
CA PRO A 251 -10.80 -12.85 1.19
C PRO A 251 -10.51 -11.35 1.15
N SER A 252 -9.97 -10.79 2.24
CA SER A 252 -9.62 -9.37 2.32
C SER A 252 -8.43 -9.03 1.42
N LEU A 253 -7.43 -9.91 1.35
CA LEU A 253 -6.27 -9.75 0.47
C LEU A 253 -6.66 -9.88 -1.01
N ALA A 254 -7.58 -10.79 -1.35
CA ALA A 254 -8.15 -10.89 -2.69
C ALA A 254 -9.02 -9.68 -3.03
N GLY A 255 -9.81 -9.20 -2.07
CA GLY A 255 -10.55 -7.94 -2.18
C GLY A 255 -9.64 -6.75 -2.49
N ALA A 256 -8.46 -6.67 -1.87
CA ALA A 256 -7.47 -5.65 -2.19
C ALA A 256 -6.99 -5.74 -3.64
N ALA A 257 -6.65 -6.95 -4.12
CA ALA A 257 -6.24 -7.14 -5.51
C ALA A 257 -7.35 -6.77 -6.50
N MET A 258 -8.60 -7.13 -6.19
CA MET A 258 -9.77 -6.77 -6.98
C MET A 258 -10.00 -5.26 -6.99
N GLY A 259 -9.97 -4.60 -5.83
CA GLY A 259 -10.10 -3.16 -5.73
C GLY A 259 -9.01 -2.41 -6.49
N PHE A 260 -7.76 -2.87 -6.42
CA PHE A 260 -6.67 -2.32 -7.21
C PHE A 260 -6.92 -2.47 -8.72
N LEU A 261 -7.34 -3.66 -9.16
CA LEU A 261 -7.68 -3.92 -10.56
C LEU A 261 -8.80 -3.00 -11.07
N LEU A 262 -9.88 -2.87 -10.30
CA LEU A 262 -11.02 -2.04 -10.69
C LEU A 262 -10.66 -0.55 -10.73
N ILE A 263 -9.91 -0.05 -9.76
CA ILE A 263 -9.42 1.34 -9.77
C ILE A 263 -8.47 1.58 -10.95
N LEU A 264 -7.61 0.61 -11.28
CA LEU A 264 -6.76 0.69 -12.48
C LEU A 264 -7.59 0.79 -13.77
N LEU A 265 -8.66 0.00 -13.88
CA LEU A 265 -9.58 0.03 -15.03
C LEU A 265 -10.41 1.31 -15.12
N LEU A 266 -10.67 1.98 -13.99
CA LEU A 266 -11.32 3.30 -13.94
C LEU A 266 -10.35 4.46 -14.23
N GLY A 267 -9.04 4.19 -14.22
CA GLY A 267 -7.99 5.18 -14.49
C GLY A 267 -8.17 5.98 -15.79
N PRO A 268 -8.55 5.36 -16.92
CA PRO A 268 -8.78 6.12 -18.15
C PRO A 268 -9.99 7.05 -18.11
N TRP A 269 -11.08 6.63 -17.45
CA TRP A 269 -12.25 7.49 -17.24
C TRP A 269 -11.87 8.69 -16.36
N HIS A 270 -11.04 8.46 -15.34
CA HIS A 270 -10.46 9.53 -14.54
C HIS A 270 -9.55 10.46 -15.37
N ALA A 271 -8.69 9.91 -16.24
CA ALA A 271 -7.83 10.70 -17.11
C ALA A 271 -8.61 11.56 -18.12
N GLY A 272 -9.79 11.08 -18.56
CA GLY A 272 -10.73 11.83 -19.40
C GLY A 272 -11.57 12.86 -18.63
N GLY A 273 -11.36 13.03 -17.32
CA GLY A 273 -12.07 14.00 -16.49
C GLY A 273 -13.45 13.54 -16.00
N GLY A 274 -13.87 12.31 -16.29
CA GLY A 274 -15.18 11.80 -15.88
C GLY A 274 -15.25 11.34 -14.42
N ILE A 275 -14.12 11.28 -13.69
CA ILE A 275 -14.06 11.03 -12.25
C ILE A 275 -13.25 12.14 -11.59
N VAL A 276 -13.82 12.74 -10.54
CA VAL A 276 -13.16 13.77 -9.74
C VAL A 276 -11.95 13.17 -9.00
N ALA A 277 -10.83 13.90 -8.96
CA ALA A 277 -9.58 13.41 -8.37
C ALA A 277 -9.72 13.05 -6.88
N ALA A 278 -10.54 13.78 -6.12
CA ALA A 278 -10.81 13.47 -4.72
C ALA A 278 -11.54 12.12 -4.59
N ASP A 279 -12.54 11.87 -5.42
CA ASP A 279 -13.33 10.63 -5.45
C ASP A 279 -12.48 9.42 -5.84
N ALA A 280 -11.60 9.58 -6.83
CA ALA A 280 -10.60 8.55 -7.15
C ALA A 280 -9.69 8.23 -5.96
N ALA A 281 -9.27 9.24 -5.18
CA ALA A 281 -8.45 9.02 -4.00
C ALA A 281 -9.22 8.31 -2.88
N HIS A 282 -10.48 8.70 -2.63
CA HIS A 282 -11.36 8.01 -1.69
C HIS A 282 -11.55 6.55 -2.09
N GLY A 283 -11.82 6.29 -3.37
CA GLY A 283 -11.96 4.97 -3.93
C GLY A 283 -10.70 4.11 -3.81
N PHE A 284 -9.53 4.67 -4.10
CA PHE A 284 -8.25 3.98 -3.94
C PHE A 284 -8.01 3.56 -2.48
N ILE A 285 -8.26 4.47 -1.53
CA ILE A 285 -8.12 4.16 -0.10
C ILE A 285 -9.12 3.06 0.29
N ALA A 286 -10.38 3.23 -0.05
CA ALA A 286 -11.46 2.36 0.38
C ALA A 286 -11.43 0.97 -0.26
N ALA A 287 -11.33 0.90 -1.59
CA ALA A 287 -11.44 -0.35 -2.34
C ALA A 287 -10.15 -1.17 -2.31
N PHE A 288 -8.99 -0.53 -2.16
CA PHE A 288 -7.70 -1.22 -2.22
C PHE A 288 -6.96 -1.24 -0.88
N LEU A 289 -6.70 -0.06 -0.29
CA LEU A 289 -5.85 0.00 0.91
C LEU A 289 -6.51 -0.60 2.14
N LEU A 290 -7.79 -0.32 2.40
CA LEU A 290 -8.46 -0.85 3.59
C LEU A 290 -8.57 -2.39 3.57
N PRO A 291 -8.95 -3.05 2.46
CA PRO A 291 -8.89 -4.52 2.38
C PRO A 291 -7.47 -5.06 2.54
N LEU A 292 -6.47 -4.38 1.97
CA LEU A 292 -5.07 -4.79 2.07
C LEU A 292 -4.59 -4.75 3.52
N VAL A 293 -4.80 -3.63 4.21
CA VAL A 293 -4.34 -3.42 5.59
C VAL A 293 -5.08 -4.35 6.54
N THR A 294 -6.40 -4.43 6.45
CA THR A 294 -7.17 -5.32 7.35
C THR A 294 -6.84 -6.79 7.12
N GLY A 295 -6.61 -7.22 5.87
CA GLY A 295 -6.16 -8.57 5.54
C GLY A 295 -4.74 -8.86 6.06
N ALA A 296 -3.79 -7.96 5.78
CA ALA A 296 -2.40 -8.12 6.20
C ALA A 296 -2.26 -8.10 7.72
N VAL A 297 -2.94 -7.18 8.42
CA VAL A 297 -2.95 -7.11 9.89
C VAL A 297 -3.57 -8.38 10.48
N SER A 298 -4.67 -8.89 9.92
CA SER A 298 -5.26 -10.16 10.38
C SER A 298 -4.26 -11.33 10.35
N GLN A 299 -3.39 -11.37 9.34
CA GLN A 299 -2.40 -12.44 9.17
C GLN A 299 -1.11 -12.23 9.96
N LEU A 300 -0.60 -10.99 9.98
CA LEU A 300 0.76 -10.67 10.43
C LEU A 300 0.82 -10.12 11.85
N LEU A 301 -0.25 -9.49 12.34
CA LEU A 301 -0.26 -8.95 13.70
C LEU A 301 0.01 -10.00 14.78
N PRO A 302 -0.55 -11.22 14.72
CA PRO A 302 -0.21 -12.27 15.70
C PRO A 302 1.29 -12.55 15.74
N LEU A 303 1.93 -12.67 14.57
CA LEU A 303 3.38 -12.89 14.45
C LEU A 303 4.20 -11.71 15.00
N TRP A 304 3.71 -10.48 14.84
CA TRP A 304 4.41 -9.30 15.35
C TRP A 304 4.27 -9.10 16.85
N LEU A 305 3.20 -9.62 17.45
CA LEU A 305 2.95 -9.57 18.89
C LEU A 305 3.73 -10.66 19.64
N ARG A 306 3.75 -11.89 19.11
CA ARG A 306 4.54 -13.01 19.65
C ARG A 306 5.42 -13.61 18.55
N PRO A 307 6.61 -13.04 18.29
CA PRO A 307 7.53 -13.59 17.29
C PRO A 307 7.99 -15.00 17.66
N GLY A 308 8.06 -15.91 16.69
CA GLY A 308 8.57 -17.26 16.88
C GLY A 308 7.66 -18.34 16.31
N VAL A 309 7.75 -19.54 16.92
CA VAL A 309 6.97 -20.72 16.53
C VAL A 309 5.47 -20.40 16.61
N GLN A 310 4.75 -20.78 15.55
CA GLN A 310 3.32 -20.57 15.46
C GLN A 310 2.59 -21.66 16.24
N ASP A 311 1.69 -21.26 17.14
CA ASP A 311 0.96 -22.13 18.06
C ASP A 311 -0.57 -21.91 17.95
N ALA A 312 -1.31 -22.51 18.88
CA ALA A 312 -2.76 -22.35 18.97
C ALA A 312 -3.20 -20.89 19.14
N TRP A 313 -2.43 -20.08 19.90
CA TRP A 313 -2.74 -18.67 20.13
C TRP A 313 -2.72 -17.88 18.82
N HIS A 314 -1.70 -18.09 17.99
CA HIS A 314 -1.61 -17.45 16.68
C HIS A 314 -2.79 -17.79 15.79
N THR A 315 -3.18 -19.07 15.78
CA THR A 315 -4.29 -19.57 14.97
C THR A 315 -5.63 -19.00 15.42
N GLU A 316 -5.88 -18.97 16.73
CA GLU A 316 -7.10 -18.39 17.30
C GLU A 316 -7.20 -16.88 17.07
N LEU A 317 -6.10 -16.14 17.20
CA LEU A 317 -6.11 -14.72 16.92
C LEU A 317 -6.33 -14.42 15.44
N ARG A 318 -5.74 -15.20 14.52
CA ARG A 318 -6.02 -15.09 13.06
C ARG A 318 -7.48 -15.38 12.73
N LYS A 319 -8.09 -16.39 13.35
CA LYS A 319 -9.52 -16.69 13.18
C LYS A 319 -10.38 -15.52 13.66
N ALA A 320 -10.05 -14.92 14.80
CA ALA A 320 -10.80 -13.80 15.37
C ALA A 320 -10.72 -12.56 14.46
N LEU A 321 -9.51 -12.15 14.05
CA LEU A 321 -9.28 -10.97 13.19
C LEU A 321 -9.74 -11.20 11.73
N GLY A 322 -9.71 -12.45 11.28
CA GLY A 322 -10.18 -12.88 9.98
C GLY A 322 -11.68 -13.10 9.91
N ARG A 323 -12.44 -12.93 10.99
CA ARG A 323 -13.88 -13.20 10.98
C ARG A 323 -14.58 -12.17 10.07
N TRP A 324 -15.52 -12.61 9.24
CA TRP A 324 -16.28 -11.74 8.31
C TRP A 324 -15.41 -10.96 7.33
N SER A 325 -14.20 -11.41 7.05
CA SER A 325 -13.29 -10.75 6.11
C SER A 325 -13.84 -10.73 4.69
N GLY A 326 -14.61 -11.74 4.27
CA GLY A 326 -15.30 -11.75 2.97
C GLY A 326 -16.36 -10.65 2.88
N LEU A 327 -17.22 -10.53 3.89
CA LEU A 327 -18.21 -9.45 3.97
C LEU A 327 -17.53 -8.08 4.02
N ARG A 328 -16.47 -7.94 4.82
CA ARG A 328 -15.66 -6.72 4.89
C ARG A 328 -15.06 -6.37 3.53
N ALA A 329 -14.52 -7.34 2.80
CA ALA A 329 -13.99 -7.10 1.46
C ALA A 329 -15.07 -6.57 0.50
N ILE A 330 -16.26 -7.17 0.51
CA ILE A 330 -17.40 -6.72 -0.32
C ILE A 330 -17.78 -5.27 0.02
N LEU A 331 -17.93 -4.95 1.31
CA LEU A 331 -18.31 -3.61 1.77
C LEU A 331 -17.26 -2.55 1.41
N LEU A 332 -15.98 -2.87 1.61
CA LEU A 332 -14.87 -1.94 1.35
C LEU A 332 -14.66 -1.73 -0.16
N VAL A 333 -14.67 -2.81 -0.95
CA VAL A 333 -14.54 -2.72 -2.42
C VAL A 333 -15.76 -2.05 -3.03
N GLY A 334 -16.97 -2.52 -2.74
CA GLY A 334 -18.20 -1.94 -3.26
C GLY A 334 -18.40 -0.49 -2.82
N GLY A 335 -18.12 -0.19 -1.55
CA GLY A 335 -18.15 1.16 -1.02
C GLY A 335 -17.13 2.08 -1.70
N GLY A 336 -15.89 1.61 -1.90
CA GLY A 336 -14.87 2.39 -2.61
C GLY A 336 -15.19 2.63 -4.08
N LEU A 337 -15.82 1.68 -4.77
CA LEU A 337 -16.32 1.89 -6.14
C LEU A 337 -17.43 2.94 -6.18
N ALA A 338 -18.40 2.85 -5.26
CA ALA A 338 -19.44 3.85 -5.13
C ALA A 338 -18.85 5.25 -4.89
N LEU A 339 -17.87 5.37 -4.00
CA LEU A 339 -17.15 6.64 -3.77
C LEU A 339 -16.42 7.14 -5.01
N THR A 340 -15.77 6.24 -5.76
CA THR A 340 -15.08 6.60 -7.02
C THR A 340 -16.05 7.21 -8.04
N LEU A 341 -17.29 6.71 -8.06
CA LEU A 341 -18.36 7.16 -8.94
C LEU A 341 -19.17 8.35 -8.35
N GLY A 342 -18.69 8.97 -7.27
CA GLY A 342 -19.33 10.12 -6.63
C GLY A 342 -20.58 9.78 -5.81
N ASN A 343 -20.86 8.51 -5.53
CA ASN A 343 -22.01 8.09 -4.73
C ASN A 343 -21.69 8.12 -3.22
N PRO A 344 -22.33 9.00 -2.43
CA PRO A 344 -22.02 9.17 -1.01
C PRO A 344 -22.43 7.97 -0.15
N ALA A 345 -23.31 7.09 -0.60
CA ALA A 345 -23.68 5.87 0.12
C ALA A 345 -22.47 4.94 0.36
N GLY A 346 -21.44 5.06 -0.48
CA GLY A 346 -20.17 4.33 -0.30
C GLY A 346 -19.52 4.58 1.06
N TRP A 347 -19.70 5.75 1.65
CA TRP A 347 -19.15 6.05 2.99
C TRP A 347 -19.71 5.15 4.08
N LEU A 348 -21.01 4.85 4.02
CA LEU A 348 -21.66 3.98 5.01
C LEU A 348 -21.11 2.54 4.87
N ALA A 349 -21.02 2.02 3.65
CA ALA A 349 -20.46 0.71 3.39
C ALA A 349 -19.01 0.59 3.91
N VAL A 350 -18.17 1.59 3.62
CA VAL A 350 -16.78 1.63 4.10
C VAL A 350 -16.71 1.70 5.63
N ALA A 351 -17.54 2.54 6.26
CA ALA A 351 -17.58 2.66 7.71
C ALA A 351 -17.99 1.34 8.38
N VAL A 352 -19.02 0.66 7.88
CA VAL A 352 -19.46 -0.64 8.38
C VAL A 352 -18.37 -1.69 8.18
N GLY A 353 -17.75 -1.74 7.00
CA GLY A 353 -16.63 -2.66 6.71
C GLY A 353 -15.46 -2.48 7.68
N MET A 354 -15.11 -1.24 8.00
CA MET A 354 -14.08 -0.94 9.00
C MET A 354 -14.52 -1.26 10.43
N ALA A 355 -15.75 -0.95 10.81
CA ALA A 355 -16.29 -1.27 12.13
C ALA A 355 -16.25 -2.77 12.42
N LEU A 356 -16.58 -3.61 11.43
CA LEU A 356 -16.47 -5.07 11.54
C LEU A 356 -15.05 -5.52 11.93
N PHE A 357 -14.00 -4.85 11.43
CA PHE A 357 -12.62 -5.17 11.81
C PHE A 357 -12.24 -4.60 13.18
N VAL A 358 -12.62 -3.35 13.46
CA VAL A 358 -12.26 -2.66 14.72
C VAL A 358 -12.83 -3.41 15.93
N VAL A 359 -14.07 -3.90 15.85
CA VAL A 359 -14.72 -4.69 16.92
C VAL A 359 -14.00 -6.02 17.18
N GLN A 360 -13.17 -6.51 16.26
CA GLN A 360 -12.40 -7.75 16.43
C GLN A 360 -11.04 -7.50 17.09
N LEU A 361 -10.54 -6.27 17.13
CA LEU A 361 -9.24 -5.93 17.73
C LEU A 361 -9.13 -6.27 19.23
N PRO A 362 -10.17 -6.15 20.07
CA PRO A 362 -10.11 -6.57 21.47
C PRO A 362 -9.72 -8.04 21.67
N ALA A 363 -9.90 -8.90 20.65
CA ALA A 363 -9.47 -10.30 20.69
C ALA A 363 -7.97 -10.47 21.01
N ILE A 364 -7.16 -9.45 20.70
CA ILE A 364 -5.72 -9.38 21.02
C ILE A 364 -5.47 -9.56 22.53
N PHE A 365 -6.34 -9.01 23.37
CA PHE A 365 -6.17 -8.99 24.82
C PHE A 365 -6.90 -10.15 25.52
N THR A 366 -7.93 -10.71 24.89
CA THR A 366 -8.79 -11.73 25.51
C THR A 366 -8.35 -13.16 25.21
N LYS A 367 -7.63 -13.40 24.12
CA LYS A 367 -7.11 -14.73 23.77
C LYS A 367 -5.72 -14.89 24.39
N LYS A 368 -5.56 -15.82 25.34
CA LYS A 368 -4.28 -16.08 26.03
C LYS A 368 -3.46 -17.16 25.36
#